data_AF-A0A5M5BUV5-F1
#
_entry.id   AF-A0A5M5BUV5-F1
#
_cell.length_a   1.000
_cell.length_b   1.000
_cell.length_c   1.000
_cell.angle_alpha   90.00
_cell.angle_beta   90.00
_cell.angle_gamma   90.00
#
_symmetry.space_group_name_H-M   'P 1'
#
loop_
_entity.id
_entity.type
_entity.pdbx_description
1 polymer ?
#
loop_
_entity_poly.entity_id
_entity_poly.type
_entity_poly.pdbx_seq_one_letter_code
_entity_poly.pdbx_strand_id
1 'polypeptide(L)'
;LYTDYHRNLVAKGAVIKFTMQFIEGHRKELKNKYKKFESFDEKFVVDDDMLAILKEIGEKEGVKFNEEQYQKSLPLIKTQLKALIARDLWDMNEYFRVMNTTNESIQKALEILNSDEYQKKLKQGIQ
;
A
#
# COMPACT_ATOMS: atom_id res chain seq x y z
N LEU A 1 1.05 -14.08 -1.72
CA LEU A 1 1.32 -12.71 -1.23
C LEU A 1 2.04 -12.71 0.11
N TYR A 2 1.52 -13.35 1.15
CA TYR A 2 2.22 -13.40 2.45
C TYR A 2 3.35 -14.44 2.50
N THR A 3 4.46 -14.12 3.16
CA THR A 3 5.64 -14.99 3.38
C THR A 3 6.27 -14.71 4.74
N ASP A 4 7.11 -15.62 5.24
CA ASP A 4 7.84 -15.39 6.50
C ASP A 4 8.81 -14.21 6.39
N TYR A 5 9.41 -13.99 5.22
CA TYR A 5 10.24 -12.83 4.94
C TYR A 5 9.46 -11.52 5.14
N HIS A 6 8.29 -11.39 4.52
CA HIS A 6 7.42 -10.23 4.71
C HIS A 6 6.98 -10.08 6.18
N ARG A 7 6.56 -11.17 6.82
CA ARG A 7 6.21 -11.17 8.26
C ARG A 7 7.36 -10.62 9.10
N ASN A 8 8.58 -11.08 8.84
CA ASN A 8 9.75 -10.69 9.62
C ASN A 8 10.13 -9.22 9.37
N LEU A 9 10.03 -8.71 8.13
CA LEU A 9 10.22 -7.28 7.84
C LEU A 9 9.25 -6.41 8.65
N VAL A 10 7.99 -6.82 8.77
CA VAL A 10 6.99 -6.10 9.55
C VAL A 10 7.27 -6.23 11.06
N ALA A 11 7.44 -7.45 11.55
CA ALA A 11 7.60 -7.74 12.97
C ALA A 11 8.89 -7.16 13.57
N LYS A 12 9.95 -7.04 12.77
CA LYS A 12 11.22 -6.42 13.17
C LYS A 12 11.25 -4.90 12.93
N GLY A 13 10.13 -4.31 12.49
CA GLY A 13 10.00 -2.86 12.35
C GLY A 13 10.66 -2.26 11.11
N ALA A 14 11.23 -3.06 10.20
CA ALA A 14 11.88 -2.56 9.00
C ALA A 14 10.92 -1.76 8.11
N VAL A 15 9.68 -2.25 7.96
CA VAL A 15 8.62 -1.58 7.17
C VAL A 15 8.28 -0.20 7.74
N ILE A 16 8.02 -0.10 9.05
CA ILE A 16 7.63 1.19 9.64
C ILE A 16 8.80 2.18 9.66
N LYS A 17 10.01 1.69 9.92
CA LYS A 17 11.24 2.50 9.94
C LYS A 17 11.53 3.09 8.55
N PHE A 18 11.42 2.27 7.50
CA PHE A 18 11.51 2.75 6.13
C PHE A 18 10.48 3.85 5.85
N THR A 19 9.20 3.62 6.15
CA THR A 19 8.15 4.62 5.86
C THR A 19 8.43 5.94 6.57
N MET A 20 8.81 5.90 7.85
CA MET A 20 9.13 7.11 8.62
C MET A 20 10.27 7.89 7.98
N GLN A 21 11.38 7.22 7.64
CA GLN A 21 12.53 7.85 7.01
C GLN A 21 12.20 8.44 5.63
N PHE A 22 11.45 7.70 4.81
CA PHE A 22 11.06 8.15 3.49
C PHE A 22 10.19 9.41 3.56
N ILE A 23 9.16 9.39 4.41
CA ILE A 23 8.25 10.51 4.59
C ILE A 23 8.97 11.76 5.11
N GLU A 24 9.89 11.60 6.05
CA GLU A 24 10.60 12.74 6.65
C GLU A 24 11.28 13.62 5.57
N GLY A 25 11.92 12.99 4.59
CA GLY A 25 12.56 13.69 3.46
C GLY A 25 11.60 14.14 2.36
N HIS A 26 10.49 13.43 2.14
CA HIS A 26 9.68 13.59 0.92
C HIS A 26 8.28 14.17 1.16
N ARG A 27 7.82 14.35 2.41
CA ARG A 27 6.44 14.77 2.72
C ARG A 27 6.00 16.03 1.98
N LYS A 28 6.84 17.08 1.99
CA LYS A 28 6.51 18.36 1.34
C LYS A 28 6.41 18.21 -0.18
N GLU A 29 7.33 17.48 -0.78
CA GLU A 29 7.32 17.20 -2.22
C GLU A 29 6.07 16.42 -2.61
N LEU A 30 5.77 15.33 -1.90
CA LEU A 30 4.61 14.48 -2.17
C LEU A 30 3.29 15.23 -2.01
N LYS A 31 3.13 16.05 -0.95
CA LYS A 31 1.94 16.92 -0.78
C LYS A 31 1.83 18.01 -1.84
N ASN A 32 2.94 18.39 -2.48
CA ASN A 32 2.94 19.34 -3.59
C ASN A 32 2.60 18.67 -4.92
N LYS A 33 3.18 17.50 -5.17
CA LYS A 33 2.96 16.70 -6.38
C LYS A 33 1.55 16.11 -6.44
N TYR A 34 1.04 15.62 -5.30
CA TYR A 34 -0.25 14.94 -5.20
C TYR A 34 -1.20 15.72 -4.30
N LYS A 35 -1.98 16.64 -4.90
CA LYS A 35 -2.96 17.45 -4.18
C LYS A 35 -4.21 16.67 -3.75
N LYS A 36 -4.48 15.55 -4.41
CA LYS A 36 -5.60 14.65 -4.13
C LYS A 36 -5.10 13.22 -3.96
N PHE A 37 -5.73 12.46 -3.07
CA PHE A 37 -5.36 11.07 -2.84
C PHE A 37 -5.44 10.24 -4.13
N GLU A 38 -6.47 10.42 -4.95
CA GLU A 38 -6.67 9.66 -6.20
C GLU A 38 -5.46 9.79 -7.14
N SER A 39 -4.89 11.00 -7.23
CA SER A 39 -3.69 11.24 -8.04
C SER A 39 -2.45 10.53 -7.51
N PHE A 40 -2.35 10.36 -6.18
CA PHE A 40 -1.30 9.56 -5.56
C PHE A 40 -1.56 8.08 -5.78
N ASP A 41 -2.80 7.62 -5.57
CA ASP A 41 -3.13 6.20 -5.72
C ASP A 41 -2.96 5.71 -7.17
N GLU A 42 -3.25 6.53 -8.17
CA GLU A 42 -3.04 6.14 -9.56
C GLU A 42 -1.57 6.18 -10.00
N LYS A 43 -0.78 7.15 -9.51
CA LYS A 43 0.51 7.50 -10.11
C LYS A 43 1.72 7.24 -9.24
N PHE A 44 1.55 7.12 -7.92
CA PHE A 44 2.67 6.82 -7.02
C PHE A 44 2.99 5.32 -7.08
N VAL A 45 4.26 5.01 -7.33
CA VAL A 45 4.77 3.65 -7.42
C VAL A 45 5.95 3.53 -6.46
N VAL A 46 6.01 2.42 -5.72
CA VAL A 46 7.19 2.05 -4.94
C VAL A 46 8.22 1.47 -5.91
N ASP A 47 9.29 2.23 -6.10
CA ASP A 47 10.40 1.90 -7.01
C ASP A 47 11.43 0.95 -6.36
N ASP A 48 12.44 0.59 -7.14
CA ASP A 48 13.46 -0.38 -6.73
C ASP A 48 14.45 0.21 -5.71
N ASP A 49 14.65 1.53 -5.69
CA ASP A 49 15.51 2.21 -4.71
C ASP A 49 14.86 2.17 -3.33
N MET A 50 13.55 2.44 -3.24
CA MET A 50 12.77 2.27 -2.02
C MET A 50 12.85 0.83 -1.48
N LEU A 51 12.79 -0.16 -2.37
CA LEU A 51 12.91 -1.57 -2.01
C LEU A 51 14.33 -1.96 -1.58
N ALA A 52 15.35 -1.38 -2.19
CA ALA A 52 16.74 -1.57 -1.79
C ALA A 52 16.97 -1.08 -0.36
N ILE A 53 16.48 0.12 -0.03
CA ILE A 53 16.55 0.70 1.32
C ILE A 53 15.78 -0.18 2.32
N LEU A 54 14.59 -0.66 1.97
CA LEU A 54 13.84 -1.58 2.84
C LEU A 54 14.64 -2.86 3.15
N LYS A 55 15.29 -3.45 2.14
CA LYS A 55 16.14 -4.64 2.33
C LYS A 55 17.32 -4.34 3.25
N GLU A 56 18.00 -3.22 3.05
CA GLU A 56 19.11 -2.79 3.90
C GLU A 56 18.67 -2.59 5.36
N ILE A 57 17.51 -1.94 5.58
CA ILE A 57 16.93 -1.81 6.92
C ILE A 57 16.59 -3.19 7.47
N GLY A 58 15.96 -4.06 6.68
CA GLY A 58 15.64 -5.43 7.07
C GLY A 58 16.86 -6.20 7.56
N GLU A 59 17.97 -6.15 6.81
CA GLU A 59 19.22 -6.79 7.20
C GLU A 59 19.77 -6.24 8.52
N LYS A 60 19.74 -4.91 8.72
CA LYS A 60 20.15 -4.25 9.98
C LYS A 60 19.27 -4.65 11.17
N GLU A 61 17.97 -4.88 10.95
CA GLU A 61 17.03 -5.37 11.96
C GLU A 61 17.07 -6.91 12.14
N GLY A 62 18.02 -7.58 11.48
CA GLY A 62 18.26 -9.03 11.62
C GLY A 62 17.32 -9.90 10.78
N VAL A 63 16.67 -9.35 9.75
CA VAL A 63 15.88 -10.10 8.79
C VAL A 63 16.79 -10.66 7.71
N LYS A 64 16.97 -11.98 7.69
CA LYS A 64 17.74 -12.65 6.64
C LYS A 64 17.01 -12.56 5.30
N PHE A 65 17.68 -12.07 4.27
CA PHE A 65 17.13 -12.01 2.91
C PHE A 65 16.82 -13.40 2.36
N ASN A 66 15.65 -13.52 1.72
CA ASN A 66 15.21 -14.72 1.01
C ASN A 66 14.56 -14.29 -0.31
N GLU A 67 15.25 -14.55 -1.42
CA GLU A 67 14.83 -14.10 -2.76
C GLU A 67 13.45 -14.67 -3.15
N GLU A 68 13.23 -15.97 -2.99
CA GLU A 68 11.98 -16.62 -3.38
C GLU A 68 10.79 -16.01 -2.61
N GLN A 69 10.93 -15.85 -1.29
CA GLN A 69 9.90 -15.27 -0.46
C GLN A 69 9.72 -13.77 -0.70
N TYR A 70 10.80 -13.06 -1.00
CA TYR A 70 10.76 -11.66 -1.39
C TYR A 70 9.95 -11.50 -2.67
N GLN A 71 10.27 -12.21 -3.74
CA GLN A 71 9.54 -12.15 -5.00
C GLN A 71 8.06 -12.53 -4.83
N LYS A 72 7.78 -13.58 -4.06
CA LYS A 72 6.39 -14.02 -3.76
C LYS A 72 5.58 -12.99 -2.96
N SER A 73 6.24 -12.16 -2.16
CA SER A 73 5.60 -11.12 -1.34
C SER A 73 5.77 -9.70 -1.85
N LEU A 74 6.49 -9.51 -2.94
CA LEU A 74 6.81 -8.20 -3.50
C LEU A 74 5.56 -7.33 -3.75
N PRO A 75 4.46 -7.84 -4.34
CA PRO A 75 3.27 -7.00 -4.53
C PRO A 75 2.65 -6.53 -3.20
N LEU A 76 2.67 -7.39 -2.17
CA LEU A 76 2.16 -7.05 -0.84
C LEU A 76 3.06 -6.04 -0.13
N ILE A 77 4.38 -6.21 -0.24
CA ILE A 77 5.36 -5.25 0.29
C ILE A 77 5.13 -3.87 -0.33
N LYS A 78 5.07 -3.78 -1.66
CA LYS A 78 4.82 -2.51 -2.38
C LYS A 78 3.50 -1.86 -1.94
N THR A 79 2.43 -2.66 -1.84
CA THR A 79 1.11 -2.17 -1.41
C THR A 79 1.16 -1.63 0.02
N GLN A 80 1.77 -2.36 0.95
CA GLN A 80 1.86 -1.95 2.35
C GLN A 80 2.69 -0.68 2.51
N LEU A 81 3.81 -0.55 1.79
CA LEU A 81 4.61 0.66 1.78
C LEU A 81 3.82 1.86 1.25
N LYS A 82 3.15 1.72 0.10
CA LYS A 82 2.30 2.76 -0.47
C LYS A 82 1.18 3.16 0.48
N ALA A 83 0.53 2.19 1.12
CA ALA A 83 -0.55 2.44 2.07
C ALA A 83 -0.06 3.22 3.30
N LEU A 84 1.10 2.87 3.85
CA LEU A 84 1.68 3.57 5.00
C LEU A 84 2.11 5.01 4.65
N ILE A 85 2.60 5.24 3.43
CA ILE A 85 2.87 6.58 2.91
C ILE A 85 1.57 7.36 2.74
N ALA A 86 0.52 6.74 2.17
CA ALA A 86 -0.80 7.36 2.04
C ALA A 86 -1.36 7.78 3.39
N ARG A 87 -1.26 6.91 4.41
CA ARG A 87 -1.67 7.19 5.79
C ARG A 87 -1.06 8.46 6.32
N ASP A 88 0.21 8.64 6.05
CA ASP A 88 0.98 9.75 6.58
C ASP A 88 0.69 11.08 5.86
N LEU A 89 0.37 11.01 4.56
CA LEU A 89 0.01 12.16 3.76
C LEU A 89 -1.44 12.64 4.00
N TRP A 90 -2.37 11.69 4.19
CA TRP A 90 -3.80 11.89 4.42
C TRP A 90 -4.22 11.32 5.78
N ASP A 91 -4.83 10.12 5.82
CA ASP A 91 -5.18 9.44 7.06
C ASP A 91 -5.37 7.91 6.89
N MET A 92 -5.89 7.25 7.94
CA MET A 92 -6.10 5.81 7.95
C MET A 92 -7.10 5.30 6.90
N ASN A 93 -8.03 6.12 6.43
CA ASN A 93 -8.97 5.74 5.38
C ASN A 93 -8.21 5.46 4.07
N GLU A 94 -7.27 6.34 3.70
CA GLU A 94 -6.43 6.16 2.51
C GLU A 94 -5.51 4.95 2.62
N TYR A 95 -5.00 4.64 3.82
CA TYR A 95 -4.29 3.39 4.07
C TYR A 95 -5.13 2.17 3.66
N PHE A 96 -6.39 2.11 4.11
CA PHE A 96 -7.26 0.99 3.79
C PHE A 96 -7.68 0.98 2.32
N ARG A 97 -7.93 2.15 1.71
CA ARG A 97 -8.19 2.25 0.27
C ARG A 97 -7.08 1.57 -0.54
N VAL A 98 -5.81 1.89 -0.24
CA VAL A 98 -4.66 1.26 -0.90
C VAL A 98 -4.56 -0.22 -0.58
N MET A 99 -4.60 -0.63 0.69
CA MET A 99 -4.46 -2.05 1.08
C MET A 99 -5.53 -2.94 0.42
N ASN A 100 -6.75 -2.43 0.32
CA ASN A 100 -7.89 -3.16 -0.23
C ASN A 100 -7.81 -3.33 -1.75
N THR A 101 -6.97 -2.56 -2.47
CA THR A 101 -6.75 -2.78 -3.90
C THR A 101 -6.17 -4.15 -4.22
N THR A 102 -5.54 -4.83 -3.27
CA THR A 102 -4.98 -6.18 -3.49
C THR A 102 -5.95 -7.32 -3.19
N ASN A 103 -7.14 -7.01 -2.69
CA ASN A 103 -8.14 -8.00 -2.35
C ASN A 103 -9.13 -8.14 -3.51
N GLU A 104 -9.01 -9.22 -4.29
CA GLU A 104 -9.92 -9.52 -5.41
C GLU A 104 -11.39 -9.53 -4.99
N SER A 105 -11.71 -9.96 -3.76
CA SER A 105 -13.09 -9.94 -3.27
C SER A 105 -13.59 -8.52 -3.01
N ILE A 106 -12.72 -7.60 -2.56
CA ILE A 106 -13.07 -6.19 -2.42
C ILE A 106 -13.17 -5.52 -3.79
N GLN A 107 -12.27 -5.84 -4.72
CA GLN A 107 -12.37 -5.37 -6.11
C GLN A 107 -13.68 -5.81 -6.75
N LYS A 108 -14.03 -7.10 -6.66
CA LYS A 108 -15.31 -7.62 -7.17
C LYS A 108 -16.52 -7.01 -6.46
N ALA A 109 -16.46 -6.78 -5.15
CA ALA A 109 -17.53 -6.10 -4.43
C ALA A 109 -17.70 -4.64 -4.92
N LEU A 110 -16.60 -3.93 -5.16
CA LEU A 110 -16.62 -2.58 -5.74
C LEU A 110 -17.14 -2.59 -7.18
N GLU A 111 -16.74 -3.55 -8.00
CA GLU A 111 -17.28 -3.73 -9.36
C GLU A 111 -18.79 -3.94 -9.35
N ILE A 112 -19.30 -4.81 -8.46
CA ILE A 112 -20.73 -5.07 -8.32
C ILE A 112 -21.47 -3.82 -7.82
N LEU A 113 -20.95 -3.13 -6.80
CA LEU A 113 -21.58 -1.93 -6.23
C LEU A 113 -21.61 -0.75 -7.22
N ASN A 114 -20.56 -0.63 -8.05
CA ASN A 114 -20.46 0.38 -9.09
C ASN A 114 -21.11 -0.06 -10.41
N SER A 115 -21.66 -1.29 -10.49
CA SER A 115 -22.37 -1.74 -11.68
C SER A 115 -23.67 -0.95 -11.86
N ASP A 116 -23.96 -0.63 -13.13
CA ASP A 116 -25.20 0.07 -13.51
C ASP A 116 -26.45 -0.69 -13.05
N GLU A 117 -26.36 -2.03 -12.94
CA GLU A 117 -27.46 -2.88 -12.48
C GLU A 117 -27.78 -2.64 -10.99
N TYR A 118 -26.76 -2.59 -10.13
CA TYR A 118 -26.96 -2.37 -8.70
C TYR A 118 -27.43 -0.93 -8.41
N GLN A 119 -26.85 0.06 -9.11
CA GLN A 119 -27.27 1.46 -9.03
C GLN A 119 -28.73 1.66 -9.46
N LYS A 120 -29.21 0.91 -10.46
CA LYS A 120 -30.63 0.91 -10.87
C LYS A 120 -31.54 0.29 -9.81
N LYS A 121 -31.14 -0.81 -9.17
CA LYS A 121 -31.92 -1.46 -8.10
C LYS A 121 -32.04 -0.59 -6.84
N LEU A 122 -30.98 0.12 -6.46
CA LEU A 122 -31.02 1.09 -5.34
C LEU A 122 -32.02 2.23 -5.60
N LYS A 123 -32.10 2.73 -6.83
CA LYS A 123 -33.05 3.79 -7.20
C LYS A 123 -34.51 3.32 -7.23
N GLN A 124 -34.74 2.03 -7.46
CA GLN A 124 -36.07 1.42 -7.48
C GLN A 124 -36.61 1.07 -6.08
N GLY A 125 -35.74 0.89 -5.09
CA GLY A 125 -36.13 0.55 -3.71
C GLY A 125 -36.43 1.74 -2.80
N ILE A 126 -36.30 2.99 -3.29
CA ILE A 126 -36.57 4.23 -2.53
C ILE A 126 -37.91 4.87 -3.00
N GLN A 127 -38.81 4.08 -3.59
CA GLN A 127 -40.12 4.55 -4.05
C GLN A 127 -41.26 3.92 -3.26
#